data_AF-A0A7W8UP42-F1
#
_entry.id   AF-A0A7W8UP42-F1
#
_cell.length_a   1.000
_cell.length_b   1.000
_cell.length_c   1.000
_cell.angle_alpha   90.00
_cell.angle_beta   90.00
_cell.angle_gamma   90.00
#
_symmetry.space_group_name_H-M   'P 1'
#
loop_
_entity.id
_entity.type
_entity.pdbx_description
1 polymer ?
#
loop_
_entity_poly.entity_id
_entity_poly.type
_entity_poly.pdbx_seq_one_letter_code
_entity_poly.pdbx_strand_id
1 'polypeptide(L)'
;MDSSRSLGSVAANSSSLGFSDRQVVLKRIVEELQELCDGAPVGVFDGYPVLARLLEALSASAAVVAKADDLSWNDIIGELLKLRGTMMRLAIGAGRSSH
;
A
#
# COMPACT_ATOMS: atom_id res chain seq x y z
N MET A 1 -20.21 -12.29 2.27
CA MET A 1 -18.96 -12.95 2.71
C MET A 1 -18.12 -13.19 1.46
N ASP A 2 -16.80 -13.13 1.56
CA ASP A 2 -15.79 -13.05 0.48
C ASP A 2 -15.54 -11.67 -0.15
N SER A 3 -14.76 -10.83 0.55
CA SER A 3 -13.91 -9.84 -0.11
C SER A 3 -12.49 -9.76 0.47
N SER A 4 -12.16 -10.61 1.45
CA SER A 4 -10.81 -10.84 1.92
C SER A 4 -10.04 -11.79 0.99
N ARG A 5 -10.00 -11.50 -0.32
CA ARG A 5 -8.84 -11.96 -1.09
C ARG A 5 -7.66 -11.19 -0.53
N SER A 6 -6.89 -11.85 0.32
CA SER A 6 -5.62 -11.33 0.84
C SER A 6 -4.84 -10.74 -0.34
N LEU A 7 -4.51 -9.44 -0.28
CA LEU A 7 -3.68 -8.76 -1.28
C LEU A 7 -2.37 -9.53 -1.54
N GLY A 8 -1.89 -10.30 -0.55
CA GLY A 8 -0.75 -11.20 -0.72
C GLY A 8 -0.95 -12.26 -1.82
N SER A 9 -2.19 -12.71 -2.06
CA SER A 9 -2.54 -13.62 -3.15
C SER A 9 -2.65 -12.91 -4.51
N VAL A 10 -2.93 -11.60 -4.53
CA VAL A 10 -3.04 -10.82 -5.78
C VAL A 10 -1.64 -10.42 -6.29
N ALA A 11 -0.71 -10.17 -5.37
CA ALA A 11 0.69 -9.86 -5.69
C ALA A 11 1.51 -11.07 -6.17
N ALA A 12 1.17 -12.29 -5.75
CA ALA A 12 1.87 -13.51 -6.13
C ALA A 12 1.77 -13.84 -7.65
N ASN A 13 0.77 -13.28 -8.34
CA ASN A 13 0.54 -13.45 -9.78
C ASN A 13 0.79 -12.15 -10.58
N SER A 14 1.57 -11.22 -10.03
CA SER A 14 1.76 -9.85 -10.54
C SER A 14 2.36 -9.77 -11.94
N SER A 15 3.17 -10.74 -12.35
CA SER A 15 3.81 -10.78 -13.66
C SER A 15 2.86 -11.03 -14.84
N SER A 16 1.65 -11.55 -14.59
CA SER A 16 0.66 -11.79 -15.65
C SER A 16 -0.46 -10.74 -15.70
N LEU A 17 -0.38 -9.69 -14.88
CA LEU A 17 -1.43 -8.67 -14.80
C LEU A 17 -1.32 -7.70 -15.97
N GLY A 18 -2.44 -7.49 -16.66
CA GLY A 18 -2.57 -6.44 -17.66
C GLY A 18 -2.61 -5.05 -17.04
N PHE A 19 -2.43 -4.01 -17.85
CA PHE A 19 -2.40 -2.62 -17.41
C PHE A 19 -3.57 -2.23 -16.47
N SER A 20 -4.81 -2.57 -16.84
CA SER A 20 -5.99 -2.24 -16.03
C SER A 20 -5.96 -2.92 -14.66
N ASP A 21 -5.53 -4.18 -14.59
CA ASP A 21 -5.41 -4.90 -13.33
C ASP A 21 -4.32 -4.30 -12.44
N ARG A 22 -3.18 -3.91 -13.05
CA ARG A 22 -2.09 -3.20 -12.36
C ARG A 22 -2.59 -1.89 -11.73
N GLN A 23 -3.36 -1.10 -12.48
CA GLN A 23 -3.95 0.13 -11.91
C GLN A 23 -4.87 -0.15 -10.72
N VAL A 24 -5.71 -1.18 -10.81
CA VAL A 24 -6.62 -1.55 -9.72
C VAL A 24 -5.85 -2.02 -8.49
N VAL A 25 -4.81 -2.85 -8.67
CA VAL A 25 -3.96 -3.33 -7.58
C VAL A 25 -3.26 -2.18 -6.89
N LEU A 26 -2.64 -1.28 -7.65
CA LEU A 26 -1.94 -0.13 -7.09
C LEU A 26 -2.89 0.79 -6.33
N LYS A 27 -4.06 1.08 -6.89
CA LYS A 27 -5.08 1.90 -6.24
C LYS A 27 -5.52 1.29 -4.91
N ARG A 28 -5.81 -0.02 -4.88
CA ARG A 28 -6.17 -0.72 -3.63
C ARG A 28 -5.07 -0.67 -2.59
N ILE A 29 -3.81 -0.85 -2.98
CA ILE A 29 -2.69 -0.78 -2.04
C ILE A 29 -2.57 0.64 -1.44
N VAL A 30 -2.70 1.68 -2.27
CA VAL A 30 -2.64 3.07 -1.77
C VAL A 30 -3.84 3.39 -0.87
N GLU A 31 -5.04 2.94 -1.22
CA GLU A 31 -6.24 3.05 -0.37
C GLU A 31 -6.00 2.39 0.99
N GLU A 32 -5.49 1.16 1.04
CA GLU A 32 -5.21 0.49 2.32
C GLU A 32 -4.10 1.17 3.14
N LEU A 33 -3.09 1.74 2.48
CA LEU A 33 -2.07 2.54 3.17
C LEU A 33 -2.66 3.82 3.77
N GLN A 34 -3.60 4.46 3.08
CA GLN A 34 -4.32 5.63 3.59
C GLN A 34 -5.24 5.24 4.76
N GLU A 35 -5.99 4.14 4.65
CA GLU A 35 -6.81 3.62 5.75
C GLU A 35 -5.98 3.31 7.01
N LEU A 36 -4.77 2.78 6.83
CA LEU A 36 -3.83 2.58 7.95
C LEU A 36 -3.37 3.89 8.57
N CYS A 37 -3.25 4.98 7.80
CA CYS A 37 -2.95 6.30 8.34
C CYS A 37 -4.14 6.83 9.14
N ASP A 38 -5.33 6.84 8.52
CA ASP A 38 -6.55 7.44 9.07
C ASP A 38 -7.07 6.68 10.30
N GLY A 39 -6.85 5.37 10.34
CA GLY A 39 -7.29 4.49 11.44
C GLY A 39 -6.26 4.30 12.56
N ALA A 40 -5.06 4.87 12.45
CA ALA A 40 -4.04 4.73 13.49
C ALA A 40 -4.34 5.60 14.72
N PRO A 41 -3.84 5.21 15.91
CA PRO A 41 -3.88 6.07 17.08
C PRO A 41 -3.21 7.43 16.80
N VAL A 42 -3.75 8.49 17.41
CA VAL A 42 -3.23 9.86 17.29
C VAL A 42 -1.74 9.89 17.61
N GLY A 43 -0.96 10.54 16.74
CA GLY A 43 0.48 10.68 16.86
C GLY A 43 1.31 9.54 16.26
N VAL A 44 0.69 8.45 15.78
CA VAL A 44 1.43 7.33 15.15
C VAL A 44 1.84 7.67 13.72
N PHE A 45 0.95 8.26 12.92
CA PHE A 45 1.25 8.68 11.55
C PHE A 45 1.09 10.19 11.31
N ASP A 46 0.44 10.91 12.23
CA ASP A 46 0.18 12.36 12.13
C ASP A 46 1.46 13.20 12.02
N GLY A 47 2.59 12.69 12.51
CA GLY A 47 3.90 13.34 12.43
C GLY A 47 4.65 13.14 11.11
N TYR A 48 4.08 12.42 10.14
CA TYR A 48 4.79 12.01 8.92
C TYR A 48 4.18 12.61 7.65
N PRO A 49 4.28 13.94 7.43
CA PRO A 49 3.73 14.60 6.23
C PRO A 49 4.35 14.08 4.91
N VAL A 50 5.55 13.50 4.98
CA VAL A 50 6.20 12.84 3.84
C VAL A 50 5.43 11.59 3.41
N LEU A 51 4.85 10.84 4.35
CA LEU A 51 4.05 9.67 4.04
C LEU A 51 2.77 10.07 3.30
N ALA A 52 2.06 11.09 3.77
CA ALA A 52 0.86 11.60 3.10
C ALA A 52 1.17 12.05 1.66
N ARG A 53 2.26 12.80 1.46
CA ARG A 53 2.71 13.23 0.12
C ARG A 53 3.10 12.05 -0.78
N LEU A 54 3.69 11.00 -0.22
CA LEU A 54 4.03 9.79 -0.96
C LEU A 54 2.75 9.09 -1.46
N LEU A 55 1.74 8.91 -0.59
CA LEU A 55 0.48 8.27 -0.97
C LEU A 55 -0.28 9.07 -2.04
N GLU A 56 -0.28 10.40 -1.93
CA GLU A 56 -0.84 11.30 -2.94
C GLU A 56 -0.09 11.16 -4.28
N ALA A 57 1.25 11.18 -4.27
CA ALA A 57 2.07 11.02 -5.46
C ALA A 57 1.87 9.65 -6.13
N LEU A 58 1.76 8.57 -5.35
CA LEU A 58 1.49 7.22 -5.86
C LEU A 58 0.08 7.14 -6.50
N SER A 59 -0.91 7.78 -5.89
CA SER A 59 -2.26 7.88 -6.48
C SER A 59 -2.25 8.64 -7.79
N ALA A 60 -1.60 9.81 -7.83
CA ALA A 60 -1.51 10.64 -9.03
C ALA A 60 -0.72 9.97 -10.17
N SER A 61 0.30 9.17 -9.83
CA SER A 61 1.14 8.46 -10.78
C SER A 61 0.65 7.05 -11.13
N ALA A 62 -0.53 6.63 -10.66
CA ALA A 62 -0.97 5.25 -10.77
C ALA A 62 -1.01 4.71 -12.22
N ALA A 63 -1.41 5.55 -13.18
CA ALA A 63 -1.41 5.20 -14.60
C ALA A 63 0.00 5.07 -15.20
N VAL A 64 0.99 5.78 -14.68
CA VAL A 64 2.38 5.68 -15.12
C VAL A 64 3.02 4.42 -14.55
N VAL A 65 2.84 4.19 -13.24
CA VAL A 65 3.34 3.00 -12.56
C VAL A 65 2.76 1.71 -13.16
N ALA A 66 1.47 1.69 -13.49
CA ALA A 66 0.86 0.53 -14.12
C ALA A 66 1.38 0.21 -15.53
N LYS A 67 2.06 1.16 -16.20
CA LYS A 67 2.73 0.96 -17.49
C LYS A 67 4.19 0.54 -17.37
N ALA A 68 4.72 0.48 -16.14
CA ALA A 68 6.09 0.02 -15.92
C ALA A 68 6.26 -1.41 -16.48
N ASP A 69 7.47 -1.71 -16.93
CA ASP A 69 7.85 -3.08 -17.28
C ASP A 69 7.68 -4.01 -16.08
N ASP A 70 7.65 -5.31 -16.33
CA ASP A 70 7.31 -6.31 -15.31
C ASP A 70 8.29 -6.30 -14.13
N LEU A 71 9.58 -6.03 -14.36
CA LEU A 71 10.58 -5.97 -13.30
C LEU A 71 10.32 -4.76 -12.40
N SER A 72 10.23 -3.58 -13.01
CA SER A 72 9.93 -2.33 -12.31
C SER A 72 8.59 -2.38 -11.57
N TRP A 73 7.57 -2.98 -12.19
CA TRP A 73 6.27 -3.20 -11.57
C TRP A 73 6.37 -4.08 -10.32
N ASN A 74 7.05 -5.22 -10.43
CA ASN A 74 7.20 -6.16 -9.31
C ASN A 74 7.98 -5.53 -8.15
N ASP A 75 9.04 -4.78 -8.45
CA ASP A 75 9.83 -4.08 -7.44
C ASP A 75 9.00 -3.02 -6.70
N ILE A 76 8.26 -2.18 -7.43
CA ILE A 76 7.39 -1.15 -6.85
C ILE A 76 6.32 -1.80 -5.95
N ILE A 77 5.61 -2.81 -6.45
CA ILE A 77 4.57 -3.48 -5.68
C ILE A 77 5.15 -4.20 -4.45
N GLY A 78 6.32 -4.83 -4.59
CA GLY A 78 7.04 -5.44 -3.48
C GLY A 78 7.33 -4.44 -2.36
N GLU A 79 7.85 -3.27 -2.69
CA GLU A 79 8.15 -2.22 -1.71
C GLU A 79 6.89 -1.63 -1.07
N LEU A 80 5.82 -1.43 -1.83
CA LEU A 80 4.55 -0.94 -1.27
C LEU A 80 3.92 -1.95 -0.30
N LEU A 81 4.01 -3.25 -0.59
CA LEU A 81 3.54 -4.29 0.33
C LEU A 81 4.40 -4.38 1.60
N LYS A 82 5.72 -4.20 1.49
CA LYS A 82 6.62 -4.10 2.65
C LYS A 82 6.30 -2.88 3.50
N LEU A 83 6.03 -1.73 2.87
CA LEU A 83 5.61 -0.51 3.55
C LEU A 83 4.31 -0.76 4.33
N ARG A 84 3.29 -1.33 3.67
CA ARG A 84 2.02 -1.72 4.30
C ARG A 84 2.24 -2.61 5.53
N GLY A 85 3.02 -3.68 5.39
CA GLY A 85 3.34 -4.58 6.50
C GLY A 85 4.06 -3.87 7.65
N THR A 86 4.93 -2.91 7.35
CA THR A 86 5.61 -2.09 8.36
C THR A 86 4.64 -1.16 9.07
N MET A 87 3.77 -0.46 8.33
CA MET A 87 2.74 0.40 8.91
C MET A 87 1.76 -0.37 9.79
N MET A 88 1.31 -1.54 9.37
CA MET A 88 0.48 -2.41 10.22
C MET A 88 1.17 -2.76 11.53
N ARG A 89 2.46 -3.12 11.49
CA ARG A 89 3.23 -3.41 12.72
C ARG A 89 3.37 -2.19 13.62
N LEU A 90 3.59 -1.01 13.05
CA LEU A 90 3.69 0.24 13.81
C LEU A 90 2.36 0.60 14.47
N ALA A 91 1.25 0.49 13.73
CA ALA A 91 -0.09 0.74 14.27
C ALA A 91 -0.44 -0.23 15.42
N ILE A 92 -0.10 -1.52 15.29
CA ILE A 92 -0.30 -2.52 16.35
C ILE A 92 0.66 -2.32 17.52
N GLY A 93 1.93 -1.99 17.25
CA GLY A 93 2.98 -1.81 18.25
C GLY A 93 2.80 -0.56 19.11
N ALA A 94 2.27 0.52 18.54
CA ALA A 94 1.91 1.73 19.27
C ALA A 94 0.80 1.48 20.31
N GLY A 95 -0.13 0.57 20.03
CA GLY A 95 -1.17 0.17 20.99
C GLY A 95 -0.63 -0.57 22.23
N ARG A 96 0.60 -1.08 22.20
CA ARG A 96 1.22 -1.83 23.32
C ARG A 96 2.10 -0.99 24.24
N SER A 97 2.46 0.23 23.84
CA SER A 97 3.39 1.10 24.57
C SER A 97 2.70 2.13 25.48
N SER A 98 1.36 2.14 25.53
CA SER A 98 0.56 3.06 26.35
C SER A 98 0.21 2.52 27.75
N HIS A 99 1.01 1.62 28.32
CA HIS A 99 0.70 0.97 29.61
C HIS A 99 1.69 1.27 30.72
#